data_AF-A0A7W2LKV9-F1
#
_entry.id   AF-A0A7W2LKV9-F1
#
_cell.length_a   1.000
_cell.length_b   1.000
_cell.length_c   1.000
_cell.angle_alpha   90.00
_cell.angle_beta   90.00
_cell.angle_gamma   90.00
#
_symmetry.space_group_name_H-M   'P 1'
#
loop_
_entity.id
_entity.type
_entity.pdbx_description
1 polymer ?
#
loop_
_entity_poly.entity_id
_entity_poly.type
_entity_poly.pdbx_seq_one_letter_code
_entity_poly.pdbx_strand_id
1 'polypeptide(L)'
;MPSPAGTLRGIDGMHFDGCRDQRMKEIAAPMFDLIALSLPRGLGFGDSPPVGAWLSEDGISCAALTRNINSGSFGIVTLRRRVDSVWVLLSHGECTTGESEARASISHFLYTQAHPLPLPSGERRRAPLSRMGKRTPSVVFKSLFDPSRRIGAWALNQLYLALPSPDRNWVPDCQTENFHTRLWEAHLLAIFREQGLLVTQPKESPDFHIENRLGDEAWVEAVTANPEERYEHFGASPVPPPADRHERFLGAAAERFARTIQNKLDKRYESLPHVEGKPLILALADFHAPSSMLWSRESLISYLYGFAVHSSAHRGTHLITVEEETSLLSGRPNGLFTLMENAHLSAVIFTNACTVPKLSRVPISGGAHLDGYRYLRFGEFFDRSPGASRGIPFLLDVASSDYGQLWPQYGYEPWSAEVEVFHNPMALYPVPNELIPEVTHWREVNGRVECESFFDVSILRSRTLVLSANAKVPSLDELLTAASPPEL
;
A
#
# COMPACT_ATOMS: atom_id res chain seq x y z
N MET A 1 35.14 26.00 10.93
CA MET A 1 34.58 24.68 10.57
C MET A 1 33.11 24.67 11.00
N PRO A 2 32.13 24.56 10.10
CA PRO A 2 30.73 24.48 10.49
C PRO A 2 30.37 23.04 10.91
N SER A 3 29.47 22.94 11.88
CA SER A 3 28.94 21.72 12.51
C SER A 3 28.18 20.80 11.52
N PRO A 4 28.31 19.45 11.60
CA PRO A 4 27.63 18.49 10.72
C PRO A 4 26.26 18.05 11.24
N ALA A 5 25.42 19.00 11.68
CA ALA A 5 24.04 18.73 12.08
C ALA A 5 23.06 19.47 11.16
N GLY A 6 23.03 19.06 9.88
CA GLY A 6 22.01 19.51 8.94
C GLY A 6 20.68 18.82 9.24
N THR A 7 19.69 19.57 9.71
CA THR A 7 18.29 19.14 9.68
C THR A 7 17.89 19.03 8.20
N LEU A 8 17.74 17.80 7.71
CA LEU A 8 17.40 17.50 6.32
C LEU A 8 15.92 17.86 6.08
N ARG A 9 15.66 18.92 5.30
CA ARG A 9 14.31 19.41 4.98
C ARG A 9 13.64 18.51 3.93
N GLY A 10 12.37 18.13 4.13
CA GLY A 10 11.51 17.54 3.08
C GLY A 10 10.67 16.32 3.48
N ILE A 11 11.16 15.46 4.37
CA ILE A 11 10.43 14.26 4.81
C ILE A 11 9.35 14.59 5.87
N ASP A 12 9.71 15.45 6.82
CA ASP A 12 8.84 15.76 7.96
C ASP A 12 7.76 16.81 7.64
N GLY A 13 7.81 17.42 6.46
CA GLY A 13 6.83 18.40 5.99
C GLY A 13 7.14 18.88 4.57
N MET A 14 6.08 19.13 3.78
CA MET A 14 6.18 19.76 2.48
C MET A 14 5.89 21.26 2.59
N HIS A 15 6.73 22.07 1.92
CA HIS A 15 6.40 23.44 1.59
C HIS A 15 5.72 23.44 0.22
N PHE A 16 4.77 24.35 0.08
CA PHE A 16 3.71 24.26 -0.89
C PHE A 16 3.59 25.67 -1.50
N ASP A 17 4.32 25.96 -2.57
CA ASP A 17 4.33 27.32 -3.15
C ASP A 17 2.98 27.66 -3.82
N GLY A 18 2.51 28.91 -3.64
CA GLY A 18 1.37 29.48 -4.38
C GLY A 18 0.43 30.42 -3.59
N CYS A 19 0.29 31.65 -4.13
CA CYS A 19 -0.63 32.77 -3.84
C CYS A 19 -0.33 33.71 -2.63
N ARG A 20 0.25 34.88 -2.94
CA ARG A 20 0.33 36.06 -2.07
C ARG A 20 -1.00 36.81 -2.06
N ASP A 21 -2.04 36.26 -1.45
CA ASP A 21 -3.11 37.05 -0.78
C ASP A 21 -4.15 36.21 0.01
N GLN A 22 -3.93 34.90 0.20
CA GLN A 22 -4.84 34.06 0.97
C GLN A 22 -4.07 33.24 2.01
N ARG A 23 -4.24 33.62 3.28
CA ARG A 23 -3.66 33.01 4.49
C ARG A 23 -4.17 31.58 4.80
N MET A 24 -4.84 30.92 3.86
CA MET A 24 -5.17 29.49 3.91
C MET A 24 -4.85 28.89 2.55
N LYS A 25 -4.24 27.70 2.56
CA LYS A 25 -3.86 27.01 1.33
C LYS A 25 -4.81 25.86 1.07
N GLU A 26 -5.58 25.94 0.00
CA GLU A 26 -6.34 24.80 -0.50
C GLU A 26 -5.37 23.68 -0.93
N ILE A 27 -5.72 22.45 -0.57
CA ILE A 27 -4.96 21.26 -0.95
C ILE A 27 -5.81 20.35 -1.82
N ALA A 28 -5.15 19.68 -2.78
CA ALA A 28 -5.81 18.68 -3.61
C ALA A 28 -6.41 17.56 -2.75
N ALA A 29 -7.55 17.02 -3.17
CA ALA A 29 -8.27 15.96 -2.45
C ALA A 29 -7.36 14.79 -2.01
N PRO A 30 -6.56 14.16 -2.88
CA PRO A 30 -5.68 13.05 -2.47
C PRO A 30 -4.54 13.45 -1.53
N MET A 31 -4.17 14.73 -1.45
CA MET A 31 -3.27 15.23 -0.40
C MET A 31 -3.98 15.26 0.96
N PHE A 32 -5.25 15.64 0.97
CA PHE A 32 -6.09 15.52 2.16
C PHE A 32 -6.36 14.05 2.50
N ASP A 33 -6.59 13.18 1.52
CA ASP A 33 -6.85 11.75 1.76
C ASP A 33 -5.68 11.11 2.52
N LEU A 34 -4.44 11.44 2.15
CA LEU A 34 -3.28 10.95 2.89
C LEU A 34 -3.22 11.47 4.35
N ILE A 35 -3.66 12.72 4.59
CA ILE A 35 -3.83 13.24 5.95
C ILE A 35 -4.97 12.51 6.66
N ALA A 36 -6.08 12.26 5.98
CA ALA A 36 -7.25 11.57 6.50
C ALA A 36 -6.96 10.11 6.83
N LEU A 37 -5.96 9.47 6.23
CA LEU A 37 -5.45 8.17 6.68
C LEU A 37 -4.93 8.18 8.13
N SER A 38 -4.72 9.34 8.76
CA SER A 38 -4.47 9.44 10.21
C SER A 38 -5.70 9.23 11.08
N LEU A 39 -6.91 9.36 10.51
CA LEU A 39 -8.15 9.08 11.21
C LEU A 39 -8.29 7.56 11.46
N PRO A 40 -8.95 7.12 12.55
CA PRO A 40 -9.07 5.70 12.86
C PRO A 40 -9.64 4.85 11.72
N ARG A 41 -10.62 5.40 10.99
CA ARG A 41 -11.27 4.81 9.81
C ARG A 41 -10.83 5.43 8.48
N GLY A 42 -9.71 6.16 8.44
CA GLY A 42 -9.19 6.76 7.20
C GLY A 42 -10.22 7.55 6.40
N LEU A 43 -10.48 7.11 5.17
CA LEU A 43 -11.44 7.74 4.23
C LEU A 43 -12.89 7.31 4.45
N GLY A 44 -13.17 6.55 5.51
CA GLY A 44 -14.51 6.15 5.90
C GLY A 44 -15.32 7.31 6.48
N PHE A 45 -15.66 8.31 5.66
CA PHE A 45 -16.50 9.47 6.01
C PHE A 45 -18.00 9.16 5.93
N GLY A 46 -18.39 8.00 5.41
CA GLY A 46 -19.80 7.61 5.24
C GLY A 46 -20.52 8.54 4.27
N ASP A 47 -21.75 8.93 4.63
CA ASP A 47 -22.59 9.78 3.77
C ASP A 47 -22.09 11.22 3.64
N SER A 48 -21.03 11.62 4.35
CA SER A 48 -20.53 13.00 4.36
C SER A 48 -19.06 13.08 3.89
N PRO A 49 -18.75 12.73 2.63
CA PRO A 49 -17.39 12.81 2.10
C PRO A 49 -16.85 14.26 2.07
N PRO A 50 -15.52 14.43 2.09
CA PRO A 50 -14.89 15.74 1.92
C PRO A 50 -15.15 16.27 0.50
N VAL A 51 -15.44 17.58 0.41
CA VAL A 51 -15.64 18.31 -0.86
C VAL A 51 -14.64 19.46 -1.05
N GLY A 52 -13.74 19.66 -0.08
CA GLY A 52 -12.66 20.64 -0.13
C GLY A 52 -11.84 20.59 1.15
N ALA A 53 -10.53 20.88 1.07
CA ALA A 53 -9.64 20.82 2.22
C ALA A 53 -8.57 21.90 2.16
N TRP A 54 -8.13 22.36 3.33
CA TRP A 54 -7.19 23.45 3.49
C TRP A 54 -6.18 23.17 4.61
N LEU A 55 -4.97 23.70 4.46
CA LEU A 55 -3.93 23.73 5.46
C LEU A 55 -3.67 25.16 5.93
N SER A 56 -3.31 25.31 7.21
CA SER A 56 -2.68 26.53 7.70
C SER A 56 -1.28 26.71 7.09
N GLU A 57 -0.83 27.95 6.99
CA GLU A 57 0.47 28.29 6.37
C GLU A 57 1.66 27.60 7.07
N ASP A 58 1.56 27.38 8.38
CA ASP A 58 2.56 26.68 9.19
C ASP A 58 2.47 25.13 9.10
N GLY A 59 1.44 24.60 8.41
CA GLY A 59 1.19 23.16 8.28
C GLY A 59 0.76 22.44 9.57
N ILE A 60 0.41 23.18 10.62
CA ILE A 60 0.04 22.63 11.95
C ILE A 60 -1.43 22.24 12.00
N SER A 61 -2.31 22.94 11.26
CA SER A 61 -3.74 22.70 11.26
C SER A 61 -4.22 22.33 9.85
N CYS A 62 -5.14 21.38 9.77
CA CYS A 62 -5.81 20.97 8.55
C CYS A 62 -7.32 20.99 8.79
N ALA A 63 -8.09 21.40 7.80
CA ALA A 63 -9.54 21.32 7.87
C ALA A 63 -10.13 20.93 6.52
N ALA A 64 -11.19 20.14 6.54
CA ALA A 64 -11.97 19.79 5.36
C ALA A 64 -13.44 20.15 5.55
N LEU A 65 -14.05 20.60 4.47
CA LEU A 65 -15.49 20.76 4.33
C LEU A 65 -16.05 19.42 3.88
N THR A 66 -17.05 18.91 4.58
CA THR A 66 -17.78 17.71 4.18
C THR A 66 -19.18 18.08 3.69
N ARG A 67 -19.77 17.24 2.85
CA ARG A 67 -21.15 17.43 2.38
C ARG A 67 -21.89 16.12 2.43
N ASN A 68 -23.00 16.09 3.17
CA ASN A 68 -23.86 14.92 3.22
C ASN A 68 -24.52 14.70 1.86
N ILE A 69 -24.39 13.50 1.29
CA ILE A 69 -24.92 13.16 -0.05
C ILE A 69 -26.45 13.08 -0.08
N ASN A 70 -27.09 12.79 1.06
CA ASN A 70 -28.53 12.60 1.17
C ASN A 70 -29.27 13.91 1.49
N SER A 71 -28.81 14.64 2.51
CA SER A 71 -29.44 15.89 2.98
C SER A 71 -28.86 17.14 2.31
N GLY A 72 -27.65 17.05 1.73
CA GLY A 72 -26.91 18.20 1.23
C GLY A 72 -26.30 19.09 2.32
N SER A 73 -26.44 18.73 3.60
CA SER A 73 -25.91 19.51 4.73
C SER A 73 -24.38 19.52 4.73
N PHE A 74 -23.79 20.61 5.18
CA PHE A 74 -22.34 20.76 5.26
C PHE A 74 -21.83 20.37 6.64
N GLY A 75 -20.61 19.85 6.70
CA GLY A 75 -19.92 19.56 7.95
C GLY A 75 -18.47 20.01 7.85
N ILE A 76 -17.77 19.92 8.97
CA ILE A 76 -16.34 20.19 9.02
C ILE A 76 -15.59 19.07 9.73
N VAL A 77 -14.41 18.76 9.20
CA VAL A 77 -13.40 17.93 9.84
C VAL A 77 -12.23 18.84 10.16
N THR A 78 -11.79 18.90 11.41
CA THR A 78 -10.61 19.68 11.79
C THR A 78 -9.56 18.79 12.46
N LEU A 79 -8.32 18.91 11.99
CA LEU A 79 -7.17 18.21 12.53
C LEU A 79 -6.09 19.18 12.97
N ARG A 80 -5.34 18.81 14.00
CA ARG A 80 -4.17 19.56 14.45
C ARG A 80 -3.00 18.63 14.73
N ARG A 81 -1.80 19.04 14.32
CA ARG A 81 -0.57 18.35 14.65
C ARG A 81 -0.32 18.41 16.16
N ARG A 82 0.19 17.33 16.69
CA ARG A 82 0.79 17.25 18.01
C ARG A 82 2.26 17.66 17.96
N VAL A 83 2.90 17.90 19.11
CA VAL A 83 4.34 18.22 19.22
C VAL A 83 5.29 17.20 18.59
N ASP A 84 4.80 16.01 18.24
CA ASP A 84 5.54 14.95 17.55
C ASP A 84 5.01 14.67 16.13
N SER A 85 4.30 15.65 15.57
CA SER A 85 3.73 15.66 14.23
C SER A 85 2.59 14.67 13.99
N VAL A 86 2.05 13.96 14.98
CA VAL A 86 0.84 13.15 14.75
C VAL A 86 -0.36 14.06 14.50
N TRP A 87 -1.18 13.77 13.49
CA TRP A 87 -2.47 14.45 13.29
C TRP A 87 -3.49 13.94 14.31
N VAL A 88 -4.18 14.87 14.96
CA VAL A 88 -5.25 14.57 15.93
C VAL A 88 -6.54 15.19 15.44
N LEU A 89 -7.60 14.39 15.36
CA LEU A 89 -8.95 14.86 15.07
C LEU A 89 -9.46 15.69 16.25
N LEU A 90 -9.84 16.94 16.00
CA LEU A 90 -10.40 17.85 16.99
C LEU A 90 -11.92 17.92 16.91
N SER A 91 -12.47 17.96 15.70
CA SER A 91 -13.90 17.90 15.45
C SER A 91 -14.21 17.15 14.17
N HIS A 92 -15.31 16.41 14.21
CA HIS A 92 -15.98 15.82 13.06
C HIS A 92 -17.48 15.95 13.34
N GLY A 93 -18.19 16.80 12.59
CA GLY A 93 -19.59 17.06 12.89
C GLY A 93 -20.35 17.77 11.78
N GLU A 94 -21.68 17.67 11.85
CA GLU A 94 -22.62 18.39 11.01
C GLU A 94 -22.66 19.87 11.44
N CYS A 95 -22.30 20.78 10.54
CA CYS A 95 -22.63 22.19 10.71
C CYS A 95 -24.03 22.38 10.13
N THR A 96 -25.01 22.65 10.99
CA THR A 96 -26.42 22.82 10.59
C THR A 96 -26.73 24.16 9.90
N THR A 97 -25.74 24.80 9.30
CA THR A 97 -25.82 26.16 8.77
C THR A 97 -24.90 26.26 7.55
N GLY A 98 -25.41 26.82 6.45
CA GLY A 98 -24.97 26.54 5.06
C GLY A 98 -23.48 26.70 4.76
N GLU A 99 -23.07 26.32 3.53
CA GLU A 99 -21.66 26.23 3.09
C GLU A 99 -20.78 27.41 3.52
N SER A 100 -21.30 28.64 3.42
CA SER A 100 -20.58 29.86 3.80
C SER A 100 -20.19 29.89 5.29
N GLU A 101 -21.03 29.40 6.19
CA GLU A 101 -20.75 29.35 7.63
C GLU A 101 -19.75 28.24 7.97
N ALA A 102 -19.87 27.08 7.32
CA ALA A 102 -18.88 26.02 7.44
C ALA A 102 -17.49 26.49 6.95
N ARG A 103 -17.42 27.17 5.80
CA ARG A 103 -16.19 27.79 5.28
C ARG A 103 -15.64 28.87 6.21
N ALA A 104 -16.50 29.71 6.80
CA ALA A 104 -16.09 30.71 7.77
C ALA A 104 -15.50 30.07 9.05
N SER A 105 -16.08 28.95 9.49
CA SER A 105 -15.57 28.17 10.63
C SER A 105 -14.21 27.53 10.34
N ILE A 106 -14.05 26.92 9.16
CA ILE A 106 -12.75 26.42 8.67
C ILE A 106 -11.72 27.54 8.66
N SER A 107 -12.10 28.68 8.10
CA SER A 107 -11.26 29.87 8.02
C SER A 107 -10.80 30.29 9.40
N HIS A 108 -11.75 30.52 10.32
CA HIS A 108 -11.44 30.92 11.70
C HIS A 108 -10.52 29.92 12.41
N PHE A 109 -10.76 28.61 12.23
CA PHE A 109 -9.93 27.55 12.79
C PHE A 109 -8.48 27.61 12.28
N LEU A 110 -8.28 27.78 10.97
CA LEU A 110 -6.95 27.84 10.35
C LEU A 110 -6.22 29.16 10.61
N TYR A 111 -6.96 30.26 10.79
CA TYR A 111 -6.41 31.59 11.11
C TYR A 111 -5.95 31.73 12.55
N THR A 112 -6.59 31.00 13.46
CA THR A 112 -6.24 31.06 14.88
C THR A 112 -4.87 30.43 15.06
N GLN A 113 -3.83 31.27 15.29
CA GLN A 113 -2.49 30.79 15.57
C GLN A 113 -2.54 29.74 16.66
N ALA A 114 -2.16 28.52 16.30
CA ALA A 114 -2.27 27.38 17.17
C ALA A 114 -0.92 26.72 17.31
N HIS A 115 -0.52 26.48 18.55
CA HIS A 115 0.61 25.61 18.83
C HIS A 115 0.20 24.16 18.58
N PRO A 116 1.17 23.28 18.23
CA PRO A 116 0.91 21.85 18.19
C PRO A 116 0.37 21.38 19.55
N LEU A 117 -0.56 20.43 19.51
CA LEU A 117 -1.13 19.84 20.73
C LEU A 117 -0.03 19.18 21.57
N PRO A 118 -0.13 19.19 22.92
CA PRO A 118 0.80 18.47 23.76
C PRO A 118 0.68 16.95 23.56
N LEU A 119 1.72 16.22 23.95
CA LEU A 119 1.70 14.77 24.01
C LEU A 119 0.82 14.32 25.20
N PRO A 120 -0.21 13.48 25.01
CA PRO A 120 -0.99 12.93 26.11
C PRO A 120 -0.13 12.16 27.10
N SER A 121 -0.58 12.14 28.37
CA SER A 121 0.13 11.41 29.42
C SER A 121 0.21 9.91 29.08
N GLY A 122 1.39 9.32 29.24
CA GLY A 122 1.64 7.90 28.95
C GLY A 122 1.84 7.57 27.46
N GLU A 123 1.57 8.51 26.54
CA GLU A 123 1.84 8.28 25.13
C GLU A 123 3.32 8.46 24.78
N ARG A 124 3.78 7.64 23.84
CA ARG A 124 5.16 7.69 23.36
C ARG A 124 5.27 8.67 22.20
N ARG A 125 6.19 9.64 22.33
CA ARG A 125 6.57 10.54 21.24
C ARG A 125 6.99 9.76 19.99
N ARG A 126 6.42 10.08 18.83
CA ARG A 126 6.91 9.59 17.53
C ARG A 126 8.30 10.15 17.25
N ALA A 127 9.24 9.29 16.87
CA ALA A 127 10.55 9.72 16.43
C ALA A 127 10.45 10.29 15.00
N PRO A 128 11.11 11.41 14.66
CA PRO A 128 11.14 11.92 13.29
C PRO A 128 11.89 10.97 12.36
N LEU A 129 11.31 10.69 11.19
CA LEU A 129 11.88 9.76 10.23
C LEU A 129 13.19 10.30 9.62
N SER A 130 13.27 11.63 9.46
CA SER A 130 14.47 12.33 8.94
C SER A 130 15.69 12.28 9.87
N ARG A 131 15.49 11.98 11.17
CA ARG A 131 16.56 12.08 12.18
C ARG A 131 17.37 10.79 12.27
N MET A 132 18.54 10.79 11.63
CA MET A 132 19.40 9.60 11.48
C MET A 132 20.18 9.18 12.75
N GLY A 133 20.34 10.05 13.73
CA GLY A 133 21.15 9.76 14.92
C GLY A 133 22.59 9.35 14.55
N LYS A 134 23.09 8.26 15.15
CA LYS A 134 24.42 7.67 14.85
C LYS A 134 24.33 6.45 13.91
N ARG A 135 23.17 6.19 13.32
CA ARG A 135 22.91 4.98 12.51
C ARG A 135 23.43 5.19 11.10
N THR A 136 23.81 4.09 10.43
CA THR A 136 24.11 4.10 9.00
C THR A 136 22.85 3.74 8.24
N PRO A 137 22.24 4.66 7.46
CA PRO A 137 21.02 4.34 6.75
C PRO A 137 21.29 3.44 5.53
N SER A 138 20.31 2.57 5.21
CA SER A 138 20.34 1.74 3.99
C SER A 138 20.31 2.59 2.73
N VAL A 139 20.74 2.05 1.58
CA VAL A 139 20.76 2.81 0.32
C VAL A 139 19.34 3.14 -0.12
N VAL A 140 18.41 2.19 0.00
CA VAL A 140 17.00 2.44 -0.27
C VAL A 140 16.42 3.57 0.58
N PHE A 141 16.74 3.65 1.88
CA PHE A 141 16.27 4.75 2.72
C PHE A 141 16.91 6.09 2.33
N LYS A 142 18.22 6.09 2.02
CA LYS A 142 18.92 7.28 1.48
C LYS A 142 18.30 7.76 0.17
N SER A 143 17.78 6.85 -0.66
CA SER A 143 17.17 7.19 -1.94
C SER A 143 15.93 8.09 -1.79
N LEU A 144 15.23 8.04 -0.65
CA LEU A 144 14.07 8.90 -0.35
C LEU A 144 14.40 10.39 -0.27
N PHE A 145 15.68 10.72 -0.05
CA PHE A 145 16.14 12.11 0.00
C PHE A 145 16.44 12.70 -1.37
N ASP A 146 16.38 11.89 -2.44
CA ASP A 146 16.46 12.40 -3.81
C ASP A 146 15.29 13.38 -4.07
N PRO A 147 15.53 14.55 -4.71
CA PRO A 147 14.46 15.51 -4.96
C PRO A 147 13.28 14.92 -5.75
N SER A 148 13.54 13.97 -6.65
CA SER A 148 12.50 13.30 -7.43
C SER A 148 11.57 12.44 -6.56
N ARG A 149 12.01 12.02 -5.37
CA ARG A 149 11.27 11.14 -4.45
C ARG A 149 10.71 11.84 -3.22
N ARG A 150 10.81 13.18 -3.15
CA ARG A 150 10.35 13.98 -1.99
C ARG A 150 8.89 13.74 -1.62
N ILE A 151 8.01 13.64 -2.62
CA ILE A 151 6.57 13.37 -2.39
C ILE A 151 6.38 12.00 -1.76
N GLY A 152 7.05 10.96 -2.29
CA GLY A 152 6.98 9.61 -1.72
C GLY A 152 7.58 9.52 -0.32
N ALA A 153 8.66 10.24 -0.04
CA ALA A 153 9.25 10.32 1.29
C ALA A 153 8.32 10.99 2.32
N TRP A 154 7.67 12.09 1.91
CA TRP A 154 6.62 12.73 2.70
C TRP A 154 5.45 11.75 2.93
N ALA A 155 5.04 11.01 1.90
CA ALA A 155 3.92 10.10 2.01
C ALA A 155 4.20 8.95 2.98
N LEU A 156 5.37 8.32 2.91
CA LEU A 156 5.82 7.32 3.88
C LEU A 156 5.80 7.87 5.31
N ASN A 157 6.25 9.11 5.50
CA ASN A 157 6.23 9.74 6.80
C ASN A 157 4.80 10.00 7.31
N GLN A 158 3.85 10.40 6.44
CA GLN A 158 2.45 10.51 6.84
C GLN A 158 1.86 9.16 7.26
N LEU A 159 2.14 8.10 6.51
CA LEU A 159 1.69 6.74 6.83
C LEU A 159 2.27 6.24 8.16
N TYR A 160 3.56 6.47 8.40
CA TYR A 160 4.19 6.17 9.70
C TYR A 160 3.51 6.92 10.86
N LEU A 161 3.29 8.23 10.70
CA LEU A 161 2.64 9.04 11.73
C LEU A 161 1.18 8.63 11.97
N ALA A 162 0.53 8.05 10.96
CA ALA A 162 -0.83 7.54 11.02
C ALA A 162 -0.94 6.16 11.70
N LEU A 163 0.12 5.36 11.79
CA LEU A 163 0.07 4.05 12.46
C LEU A 163 -0.47 4.20 13.90
N PRO A 164 -1.45 3.36 14.33
CA PRO A 164 -2.04 3.45 15.67
C PRO A 164 -0.99 3.35 16.79
N SER A 165 -0.16 2.31 16.73
CA SER A 165 0.82 2.00 17.77
C SER A 165 2.06 1.28 17.19
N PRO A 166 2.82 1.92 16.28
CA PRO A 166 4.09 1.39 15.79
C PRO A 166 5.03 1.11 16.96
N ASP A 167 5.85 0.07 16.85
CA ASP A 167 6.82 -0.27 17.89
C ASP A 167 7.98 0.75 17.96
N ARG A 168 8.87 0.60 18.96
CA ARG A 168 9.98 1.55 19.19
C ARG A 168 11.06 1.48 18.12
N ASN A 169 11.18 0.34 17.46
CA ASN A 169 12.16 0.04 16.45
C ASN A 169 11.70 0.42 15.04
N TRP A 170 10.42 0.76 14.83
CA TRP A 170 9.89 1.14 13.52
C TRP A 170 10.78 2.15 12.77
N VAL A 171 11.17 3.27 13.39
CA VAL A 171 12.05 4.26 12.75
C VAL A 171 13.48 3.73 12.55
N PRO A 172 14.17 3.17 13.56
CA PRO A 172 15.45 2.50 13.35
C PRO A 172 15.45 1.46 12.21
N ASP A 173 14.41 0.63 12.15
CA ASP A 173 14.23 -0.44 11.17
C ASP A 173 13.99 0.13 9.77
N CYS A 174 13.10 1.13 9.66
CA CYS A 174 12.85 1.84 8.42
C CYS A 174 14.12 2.55 7.92
N GLN A 175 14.94 3.10 8.81
CA GLN A 175 16.17 3.79 8.42
C GLN A 175 17.28 2.82 7.95
N THR A 176 17.23 1.55 8.35
CA THR A 176 18.33 0.60 8.20
C THR A 176 17.90 -0.63 7.39
N GLU A 177 18.12 -1.83 7.93
CA GLU A 177 18.07 -3.10 7.20
C GLU A 177 16.65 -3.62 6.99
N ASN A 178 15.67 -3.13 7.74
CA ASN A 178 14.29 -3.62 7.75
C ASN A 178 13.33 -2.67 7.01
N PHE A 179 13.84 -1.88 6.07
CA PHE A 179 13.07 -0.88 5.32
C PHE A 179 11.83 -1.48 4.66
N HIS A 180 11.96 -2.59 3.95
CA HIS A 180 10.86 -3.22 3.22
C HIS A 180 9.75 -3.74 4.13
N THR A 181 10.09 -4.25 5.31
CA THR A 181 9.10 -4.66 6.33
C THR A 181 8.29 -3.45 6.80
N ARG A 182 8.96 -2.32 7.11
CA ARG A 182 8.27 -1.10 7.58
C ARG A 182 7.48 -0.39 6.46
N LEU A 183 7.98 -0.47 5.22
CA LEU A 183 7.23 -0.05 4.05
C LEU A 183 5.94 -0.86 3.89
N TRP A 184 6.00 -2.18 4.12
CA TRP A 184 4.83 -3.04 4.00
C TRP A 184 3.77 -2.75 5.06
N GLU A 185 4.16 -2.55 6.31
CA GLU A 185 3.24 -2.10 7.38
C GLU A 185 2.56 -0.75 7.04
N ALA A 186 3.34 0.21 6.51
CA ALA A 186 2.80 1.50 6.10
C ALA A 186 1.81 1.38 4.92
N HIS A 187 2.11 0.51 3.95
CA HIS A 187 1.23 0.26 2.81
C HIS A 187 -0.05 -0.48 3.24
N LEU A 188 0.03 -1.47 4.12
CA LEU A 188 -1.15 -2.13 4.70
C LEU A 188 -2.08 -1.16 5.43
N LEU A 189 -1.52 -0.27 6.25
CA LEU A 189 -2.30 0.81 6.88
C LEU A 189 -3.04 1.62 5.81
N ALA A 190 -2.35 2.00 4.73
CA ALA A 190 -2.94 2.77 3.65
C ALA A 190 -4.08 2.02 2.97
N ILE A 191 -3.89 0.75 2.62
CA ILE A 191 -4.90 -0.11 1.98
C ILE A 191 -6.16 -0.21 2.84
N PHE A 192 -6.01 -0.47 4.14
CA PHE A 192 -7.16 -0.66 5.03
C PHE A 192 -7.90 0.65 5.32
N ARG A 193 -7.17 1.73 5.59
CA ARG A 193 -7.78 3.02 5.91
C ARG A 193 -8.33 3.75 4.69
N GLU A 194 -7.78 3.52 3.50
CA GLU A 194 -8.36 3.99 2.23
C GLU A 194 -9.79 3.45 2.06
N GLN A 195 -10.02 2.19 2.38
CA GLN A 195 -11.34 1.53 2.28
C GLN A 195 -12.28 1.82 3.46
N GLY A 196 -11.89 2.72 4.37
CA GLY A 196 -12.75 3.09 5.50
C GLY A 196 -12.73 2.12 6.70
N LEU A 197 -11.82 1.16 6.73
CA LEU A 197 -11.71 0.19 7.83
C LEU A 197 -11.15 0.84 9.08
N LEU A 198 -11.70 0.46 10.24
CA LEU A 198 -11.08 0.75 11.52
C LEU A 198 -9.80 -0.07 11.64
N VAL A 199 -8.65 0.60 11.80
CA VAL A 199 -7.36 -0.07 11.98
C VAL A 199 -6.80 0.23 13.37
N THR A 200 -6.53 -0.83 14.12
CA THR A 200 -6.01 -0.77 15.49
C THR A 200 -4.80 -1.70 15.67
N GLN A 201 -3.99 -1.43 16.70
CA GLN A 201 -2.84 -2.26 17.10
C GLN A 201 -2.85 -2.45 18.62
N PRO A 202 -3.88 -3.12 19.18
CA PRO A 202 -4.05 -3.18 20.64
C PRO A 202 -3.11 -4.20 21.32
N LYS A 203 -2.42 -5.02 20.53
CA LYS A 203 -1.49 -6.07 20.96
C LYS A 203 -0.24 -6.01 20.07
N GLU A 204 0.85 -6.65 20.51
CA GLU A 204 2.12 -6.72 19.77
C GLU A 204 2.03 -7.63 18.54
N SER A 205 1.18 -8.66 18.58
CA SER A 205 0.93 -9.55 17.45
C SER A 205 -0.48 -10.13 17.52
N PRO A 206 -1.16 -10.37 16.38
CA PRO A 206 -0.76 -9.95 15.03
C PRO A 206 -0.67 -8.42 14.85
N ASP A 207 0.07 -7.97 13.82
CA ASP A 207 0.41 -6.55 13.61
C ASP A 207 -0.79 -5.59 13.56
N PHE A 208 -1.92 -6.03 13.01
CA PHE A 208 -3.14 -5.22 12.88
C PHE A 208 -4.39 -5.99 13.29
N HIS A 209 -5.34 -5.26 13.85
CA HIS A 209 -6.75 -5.65 13.95
C HIS A 209 -7.59 -4.69 13.10
N ILE A 210 -8.35 -5.24 12.14
CA ILE A 210 -9.17 -4.49 11.20
C ILE A 210 -10.65 -4.80 11.40
N GLU A 211 -11.51 -3.80 11.21
CA GLU A 211 -12.96 -3.94 11.32
C GLU A 211 -13.67 -3.03 10.29
N ASN A 212 -14.64 -3.57 9.55
CA ASN A 212 -15.49 -2.76 8.67
C ASN A 212 -16.62 -2.07 9.45
N ARG A 213 -17.65 -1.56 8.78
CA ARG A 213 -18.83 -0.95 9.46
C ARG A 213 -19.98 -1.94 9.69
N LEU A 214 -19.91 -3.11 9.06
CA LEU A 214 -20.88 -4.20 9.22
C LEU A 214 -20.59 -5.02 10.49
N GLY A 215 -19.41 -4.84 11.09
CA GLY A 215 -18.95 -5.58 12.26
C GLY A 215 -18.08 -6.78 11.93
N ASP A 216 -17.74 -7.00 10.66
CA ASP A 216 -16.76 -7.99 10.28
C ASP A 216 -15.37 -7.54 10.74
N GLU A 217 -14.58 -8.49 11.24
CA GLU A 217 -13.26 -8.25 11.79
C GLU A 217 -12.25 -9.32 11.37
N ALA A 218 -10.96 -8.96 11.38
CA ALA A 218 -9.86 -9.91 11.25
C ALA A 218 -8.58 -9.41 11.92
N TRP A 219 -7.74 -10.37 12.30
CA TRP A 219 -6.36 -10.12 12.67
C TRP A 219 -5.44 -10.34 11.48
N VAL A 220 -4.51 -9.41 11.26
CA VAL A 220 -3.59 -9.43 10.12
C VAL A 220 -2.16 -9.37 10.64
N GLU A 221 -1.35 -10.35 10.25
CA GLU A 221 0.10 -10.37 10.46
C GLU A 221 0.81 -9.96 9.17
N ALA A 222 1.66 -8.93 9.23
CA ALA A 222 2.48 -8.51 8.11
C ALA A 222 3.75 -9.38 8.02
N VAL A 223 4.07 -9.80 6.80
CA VAL A 223 5.25 -10.61 6.53
C VAL A 223 5.86 -10.27 5.18
N THR A 224 7.19 -10.32 5.11
CA THR A 224 7.95 -10.12 3.89
C THR A 224 8.72 -11.39 3.53
N ALA A 225 8.58 -11.85 2.28
CA ALA A 225 9.46 -12.87 1.73
C ALA A 225 10.80 -12.23 1.38
N ASN A 226 11.85 -12.56 2.12
CA ASN A 226 13.18 -11.97 1.97
C ASN A 226 14.17 -12.98 1.38
N PRO A 227 15.24 -12.52 0.70
CA PRO A 227 16.25 -13.40 0.13
C PRO A 227 16.95 -14.24 1.21
N GLU A 228 17.56 -15.35 0.82
CA GLU A 228 18.45 -16.11 1.71
C GLU A 228 19.72 -15.33 2.03
N GLU A 229 20.34 -14.81 0.98
CA GLU A 229 21.50 -13.94 1.05
C GLU A 229 21.06 -12.50 0.83
N ARG A 230 21.42 -11.63 1.76
CA ARG A 230 21.04 -10.21 1.68
C ARG A 230 21.65 -9.57 0.44
N TYR A 231 20.87 -8.73 -0.22
CA TYR A 231 21.31 -7.89 -1.32
C TYR A 231 20.74 -6.47 -1.19
N GLU A 232 21.38 -5.50 -1.84
CA GLU A 232 20.85 -4.13 -1.90
C GLU A 232 19.75 -4.06 -2.96
N HIS A 233 18.51 -3.81 -2.54
CA HIS A 233 17.36 -3.75 -3.45
C HIS A 233 17.45 -2.57 -4.41
N PHE A 234 17.99 -1.44 -3.93
CA PHE A 234 18.08 -0.23 -4.73
C PHE A 234 19.18 -0.36 -5.79
N GLY A 235 18.80 -0.34 -7.07
CA GLY A 235 19.73 -0.45 -8.20
C GLY A 235 20.21 -1.88 -8.49
N ALA A 236 19.62 -2.91 -7.86
CA ALA A 236 19.89 -4.30 -8.20
C ALA A 236 19.55 -4.58 -9.67
N SER A 237 20.41 -5.36 -10.35
CA SER A 237 20.12 -5.83 -11.70
C SER A 237 18.86 -6.71 -11.68
N PRO A 238 17.88 -6.47 -12.57
CA PRO A 238 16.67 -7.29 -12.64
C PRO A 238 17.00 -8.76 -12.87
N VAL A 239 16.35 -9.66 -12.13
CA VAL A 239 16.39 -11.09 -12.40
C VAL A 239 15.15 -11.44 -13.24
N PRO A 240 15.33 -12.02 -14.45
CA PRO A 240 14.20 -12.45 -15.26
C PRO A 240 13.48 -13.63 -14.61
N PRO A 241 12.19 -13.84 -14.92
CA PRO A 241 11.49 -15.04 -14.47
C PRO A 241 12.23 -16.31 -14.97
N PRO A 242 12.20 -17.41 -14.21
CA PRO A 242 12.72 -18.70 -14.67
C PRO A 242 12.16 -19.06 -16.04
N ALA A 243 13.02 -19.45 -16.99
CA ALA A 243 12.59 -19.85 -18.33
C ALA A 243 11.80 -21.17 -18.30
N ASP A 244 12.19 -22.06 -17.40
CA ASP A 244 11.45 -23.29 -17.11
C ASP A 244 10.15 -22.98 -16.36
N ARG A 245 9.05 -23.56 -16.83
CA ARG A 245 7.71 -23.31 -16.27
C ARG A 245 7.54 -23.98 -14.92
N HIS A 246 8.09 -25.18 -14.73
CA HIS A 246 8.00 -25.86 -13.45
C HIS A 246 8.74 -25.07 -12.37
N GLU A 247 9.95 -24.59 -12.66
CA GLU A 247 10.71 -23.69 -11.77
C GLU A 247 9.95 -22.39 -11.48
N ARG A 248 9.24 -21.83 -12.45
CA ARG A 248 8.43 -20.62 -12.23
C ARG A 248 7.26 -20.86 -11.27
N PHE A 249 6.65 -22.04 -11.27
CA PHE A 249 5.47 -22.33 -10.46
C PHE A 249 5.83 -22.95 -9.11
N LEU A 250 6.87 -23.79 -9.07
CA LEU A 250 7.21 -24.68 -7.95
C LEU A 250 8.69 -24.59 -7.54
N GLY A 251 9.46 -23.67 -8.12
CA GLY A 251 10.88 -23.51 -7.83
C GLY A 251 11.16 -22.62 -6.62
N ALA A 252 12.30 -21.93 -6.66
CA ALA A 252 12.84 -21.18 -5.52
C ALA A 252 11.88 -20.13 -4.91
N ALA A 253 11.02 -19.50 -5.72
CA ALA A 253 10.02 -18.55 -5.24
C ALA A 253 8.92 -19.25 -4.41
N ALA A 254 8.40 -20.38 -4.88
CA ALA A 254 7.41 -21.18 -4.15
C ALA A 254 7.99 -21.70 -2.83
N GLU A 255 9.23 -22.21 -2.85
CA GLU A 255 9.93 -22.63 -1.63
C GLU A 255 10.11 -21.49 -0.63
N ARG A 256 10.42 -20.28 -1.12
CA ARG A 256 10.56 -19.10 -0.27
C ARG A 256 9.24 -18.71 0.38
N PHE A 257 8.15 -18.69 -0.39
CA PHE A 257 6.82 -18.40 0.15
C PHE A 257 6.40 -19.45 1.17
N ALA A 258 6.57 -20.73 0.85
CA ALA A 258 6.26 -21.84 1.76
C ALA A 258 6.96 -21.68 3.10
N ARG A 259 8.28 -21.43 3.09
CA ARG A 259 9.07 -21.22 4.31
C ARG A 259 8.64 -19.97 5.08
N THR A 260 8.39 -18.88 4.38
CA THR A 260 7.99 -17.59 4.99
C THR A 260 6.65 -17.71 5.70
N ILE A 261 5.66 -18.32 5.04
CA ILE A 261 4.33 -18.56 5.60
C ILE A 261 4.40 -19.56 6.75
N GLN A 262 5.12 -20.68 6.58
CA GLN A 262 5.25 -21.69 7.63
C GLN A 262 5.85 -21.11 8.92
N ASN A 263 6.91 -20.30 8.81
CA ASN A 263 7.52 -19.65 9.96
C ASN A 263 6.54 -18.77 10.77
N LYS A 264 5.51 -18.24 10.11
CA LYS A 264 4.44 -17.46 10.76
C LYS A 264 3.35 -18.36 11.32
N LEU A 265 2.95 -19.43 10.62
CA LEU A 265 2.01 -20.42 11.15
C LEU A 265 2.54 -21.11 12.41
N ASP A 266 3.85 -21.38 12.47
CA ASP A 266 4.52 -21.97 13.65
C ASP A 266 4.45 -21.07 14.90
N LYS A 267 4.09 -19.78 14.75
CA LYS A 267 3.84 -18.87 15.89
C LYS A 267 2.49 -19.10 16.56
N ARG A 268 1.60 -19.87 15.94
CA ARG A 268 0.31 -20.27 16.50
C ARG A 268 -0.53 -19.07 16.96
N TYR A 269 -0.59 -18.01 16.14
CA TYR A 269 -1.30 -16.76 16.49
C TYR A 269 -2.78 -17.00 16.82
N GLU A 270 -3.41 -18.02 16.23
CA GLU A 270 -4.80 -18.41 16.49
C GLU A 270 -5.04 -18.88 17.94
N SER A 271 -3.97 -19.27 18.65
CA SER A 271 -4.05 -19.67 20.07
C SER A 271 -3.97 -18.48 21.04
N LEU A 272 -3.74 -17.26 20.53
CA LEU A 272 -3.71 -16.06 21.35
C LEU A 272 -5.14 -15.71 21.80
N PRO A 273 -5.37 -15.34 23.08
CA PRO A 273 -6.71 -15.09 23.60
C PRO A 273 -7.52 -14.01 22.85
N HIS A 274 -6.86 -13.08 22.17
CA HIS A 274 -7.52 -12.02 21.39
C HIS A 274 -7.79 -12.39 19.93
N VAL A 275 -7.21 -13.48 19.43
CA VAL A 275 -7.37 -14.00 18.06
C VAL A 275 -8.26 -15.25 18.03
N GLU A 276 -8.31 -16.01 19.13
CA GLU A 276 -9.13 -17.21 19.24
C GLU A 276 -10.59 -16.94 18.80
N GLY A 277 -11.11 -17.78 17.91
CA GLY A 277 -12.47 -17.62 17.40
C GLY A 277 -12.63 -16.63 16.24
N LYS A 278 -11.54 -16.01 15.76
CA LYS A 278 -11.60 -14.91 14.77
C LYS A 278 -10.78 -15.21 13.51
N PRO A 279 -11.11 -14.57 12.38
CA PRO A 279 -10.32 -14.70 11.17
C PRO A 279 -8.86 -14.23 11.35
N LEU A 280 -7.92 -15.03 10.85
CA LEU A 280 -6.49 -14.72 10.83
C LEU A 280 -6.02 -14.63 9.38
N ILE A 281 -5.33 -13.55 9.05
CA ILE A 281 -4.81 -13.26 7.72
C ILE A 281 -3.30 -13.08 7.80
N LEU A 282 -2.56 -13.71 6.87
CA LEU A 282 -1.15 -13.37 6.63
C LEU A 282 -1.07 -12.41 5.45
N ALA A 283 -0.53 -11.22 5.67
CA ALA A 283 -0.30 -10.24 4.62
C ALA A 283 1.14 -10.30 4.14
N LEU A 284 1.35 -10.81 2.93
CA LEU A 284 2.64 -11.14 2.35
C LEU A 284 3.04 -10.15 1.25
N ALA A 285 4.22 -9.55 1.37
CA ALA A 285 4.88 -8.83 0.28
C ALA A 285 6.19 -9.53 -0.12
N ASP A 286 6.48 -9.55 -1.43
CA ASP A 286 7.63 -10.25 -1.96
C ASP A 286 8.85 -9.34 -2.22
N PHE A 287 9.96 -9.67 -1.58
CA PHE A 287 11.26 -9.03 -1.77
C PHE A 287 12.38 -10.06 -1.98
N HIS A 288 12.07 -11.31 -2.33
CA HIS A 288 13.06 -12.39 -2.23
C HIS A 288 14.17 -12.35 -3.30
N ALA A 289 13.93 -11.68 -4.42
CA ALA A 289 14.91 -11.51 -5.49
C ALA A 289 14.69 -10.19 -6.25
N PRO A 290 15.72 -9.65 -6.93
CA PRO A 290 15.58 -8.44 -7.75
C PRO A 290 14.44 -8.59 -8.77
N SER A 291 13.49 -7.66 -8.78
CA SER A 291 12.31 -7.68 -9.65
C SER A 291 11.38 -8.89 -9.48
N SER A 292 11.50 -9.66 -8.39
CA SER A 292 10.65 -10.81 -8.07
C SER A 292 9.15 -10.51 -8.11
N MET A 293 8.74 -9.36 -7.59
CA MET A 293 7.35 -8.87 -7.67
C MET A 293 6.75 -8.92 -9.08
N LEU A 294 7.56 -8.84 -10.15
CA LEU A 294 7.05 -8.86 -11.53
C LEU A 294 6.67 -10.25 -12.03
N TRP A 295 7.01 -11.33 -11.30
CA TRP A 295 6.86 -12.69 -11.83
C TRP A 295 6.55 -13.79 -10.79
N SER A 296 6.81 -13.58 -9.50
CA SER A 296 6.67 -14.63 -8.47
C SER A 296 5.22 -14.90 -8.05
N ARG A 297 4.29 -14.02 -8.42
CA ARG A 297 2.86 -14.13 -8.12
C ARG A 297 2.28 -15.50 -8.49
N GLU A 298 2.64 -16.05 -9.65
CA GLU A 298 2.14 -17.36 -10.10
C GLU A 298 2.58 -18.50 -9.16
N SER A 299 3.80 -18.42 -8.63
CA SER A 299 4.33 -19.41 -7.67
C SER A 299 3.54 -19.39 -6.37
N LEU A 300 3.14 -18.20 -5.89
CA LEU A 300 2.33 -18.09 -4.68
C LEU A 300 0.96 -18.74 -4.86
N ILE A 301 0.26 -18.47 -5.97
CA ILE A 301 -1.07 -19.04 -6.23
C ILE A 301 -1.00 -20.57 -6.29
N SER A 302 0.01 -21.08 -6.98
CA SER A 302 0.27 -22.52 -7.11
C SER A 302 0.51 -23.15 -5.75
N TYR A 303 1.30 -22.48 -4.91
CA TYR A 303 1.57 -22.91 -3.54
C TYR A 303 0.32 -22.92 -2.64
N LEU A 304 -0.51 -21.88 -2.71
CA LEU A 304 -1.68 -21.77 -1.83
C LEU A 304 -2.74 -22.82 -2.14
N TYR A 305 -3.05 -23.04 -3.42
CA TYR A 305 -4.15 -23.91 -3.85
C TYR A 305 -3.73 -25.31 -4.31
N GLY A 306 -2.44 -25.58 -4.47
CA GLY A 306 -1.97 -26.95 -4.73
C GLY A 306 -2.11 -27.39 -6.19
N PHE A 307 -1.98 -26.47 -7.14
CA PHE A 307 -2.03 -26.79 -8.56
C PHE A 307 -0.87 -26.20 -9.33
N ALA A 308 -0.53 -26.85 -10.44
CA ALA A 308 0.34 -26.30 -11.47
C ALA A 308 -0.46 -26.07 -12.75
N VAL A 309 -0.17 -24.97 -13.44
CA VAL A 309 -0.73 -24.74 -14.77
C VAL A 309 0.22 -25.39 -15.78
N HIS A 310 -0.30 -25.93 -16.87
CA HIS A 310 0.49 -26.39 -18.01
C HIS A 310 -0.13 -25.79 -19.27
N SER A 311 0.72 -25.28 -20.16
CA SER A 311 0.29 -24.80 -21.46
C SER A 311 0.91 -25.67 -22.53
N SER A 312 0.11 -26.36 -23.33
CA SER A 312 0.58 -27.10 -24.50
C SER A 312 0.04 -26.44 -25.77
N ALA A 313 0.88 -26.37 -26.81
CA ALA A 313 0.43 -25.94 -28.12
C ALA A 313 -0.06 -27.17 -28.89
N HIS A 314 -1.36 -27.26 -29.16
CA HIS A 314 -1.92 -28.31 -30.02
C HIS A 314 -2.60 -27.67 -31.23
N ARG A 315 -2.08 -27.95 -32.43
CA ARG A 315 -2.64 -27.47 -33.71
C ARG A 315 -2.90 -25.95 -33.75
N GLY A 316 -1.96 -25.15 -33.23
CA GLY A 316 -2.07 -23.69 -33.19
C GLY A 316 -3.00 -23.13 -32.11
N THR A 317 -3.60 -24.00 -31.28
CA THR A 317 -4.37 -23.59 -30.08
C THR A 317 -3.51 -23.79 -28.84
N HIS A 318 -3.44 -22.78 -27.97
CA HIS A 318 -2.84 -22.93 -26.65
C HIS A 318 -3.85 -23.59 -25.71
N LEU A 319 -3.61 -24.84 -25.34
CA LEU A 319 -4.38 -25.55 -24.32
C LEU A 319 -3.76 -25.26 -22.96
N ILE A 320 -4.54 -24.70 -22.04
CA ILE A 320 -4.15 -24.52 -20.64
C ILE A 320 -4.80 -25.65 -19.84
N THR A 321 -4.00 -26.54 -19.26
CA THR A 321 -4.44 -27.56 -18.29
C THR A 321 -4.03 -27.14 -16.89
N VAL A 322 -4.87 -27.43 -15.91
CA VAL A 322 -4.58 -27.25 -14.49
C VAL A 322 -4.51 -28.64 -13.90
N GLU A 323 -3.38 -28.98 -13.30
CA GLU A 323 -3.14 -30.29 -12.69
C GLU A 323 -2.91 -30.11 -11.20
N GLU A 324 -3.49 -31.00 -10.39
CA GLU A 324 -3.16 -31.09 -8.98
C GLU A 324 -1.68 -31.41 -8.83
N GLU A 325 -1.01 -30.69 -7.94
CA GLU A 325 0.42 -30.79 -7.75
C GLU A 325 0.71 -31.05 -6.27
N THR A 326 1.30 -32.22 -6.01
CA THR A 326 1.50 -32.76 -4.65
C THR A 326 2.97 -32.77 -4.22
N SER A 327 3.86 -32.16 -5.01
CA SER A 327 5.27 -31.99 -4.67
C SER A 327 5.49 -31.31 -3.32
N LEU A 328 6.66 -31.58 -2.74
CA LEU A 328 7.06 -30.98 -1.48
C LEU A 328 7.87 -29.70 -1.73
N LEU A 329 7.49 -28.61 -1.07
CA LEU A 329 8.17 -27.32 -1.05
C LEU A 329 8.74 -27.08 0.35
N SER A 330 10.07 -27.07 0.49
CA SER A 330 10.74 -27.00 1.80
C SER A 330 10.25 -28.08 2.80
N GLY A 331 9.97 -29.29 2.31
CA GLY A 331 9.52 -30.43 3.14
C GLY A 331 8.04 -30.42 3.50
N ARG A 332 7.23 -29.53 2.93
CA ARG A 332 5.76 -29.47 3.12
C ARG A 332 5.03 -29.68 1.80
N PRO A 333 3.83 -30.28 1.78
CA PRO A 333 3.03 -30.39 0.57
C PRO A 333 2.75 -29.01 -0.03
N ASN A 334 2.80 -28.96 -1.36
CA ASN A 334 2.17 -27.92 -2.14
C ASN A 334 0.64 -27.92 -1.86
N GLY A 335 0.01 -26.75 -1.90
CA GLY A 335 -1.41 -26.59 -1.51
C GLY A 335 -1.59 -26.31 -0.03
N LEU A 336 -1.10 -25.16 0.44
CA LEU A 336 -1.27 -24.74 1.82
C LEU A 336 -2.72 -24.85 2.32
N PHE A 337 -3.69 -24.45 1.48
CA PHE A 337 -5.11 -24.42 1.81
C PHE A 337 -5.80 -25.78 1.71
N THR A 338 -5.18 -26.79 1.11
CA THR A 338 -5.76 -28.14 1.02
C THR A 338 -5.55 -28.95 2.32
N LEU A 339 -4.75 -28.42 3.24
CA LEU A 339 -4.36 -29.08 4.48
C LEU A 339 -5.23 -28.61 5.65
N MET A 340 -5.97 -29.54 6.26
CA MET A 340 -6.80 -29.27 7.46
C MET A 340 -6.00 -28.68 8.63
N GLU A 341 -4.72 -29.00 8.75
CA GLU A 341 -3.87 -28.43 9.80
C GLU A 341 -3.78 -26.90 9.69
N ASN A 342 -3.93 -26.33 8.50
CA ASN A 342 -3.87 -24.89 8.22
C ASN A 342 -5.25 -24.21 8.21
N ALA A 343 -6.31 -24.91 8.62
CA ALA A 343 -7.68 -24.37 8.65
C ALA A 343 -7.84 -23.12 9.56
N HIS A 344 -6.89 -22.86 10.45
CA HIS A 344 -6.88 -21.65 11.28
C HIS A 344 -6.40 -20.38 10.53
N LEU A 345 -5.75 -20.54 9.38
CA LEU A 345 -5.44 -19.43 8.47
C LEU A 345 -6.65 -19.18 7.57
N SER A 346 -7.22 -17.98 7.63
CA SER A 346 -8.43 -17.64 6.88
C SER A 346 -8.15 -17.18 5.45
N ALA A 347 -7.09 -16.40 5.27
CA ALA A 347 -6.71 -15.87 3.96
C ALA A 347 -5.23 -15.42 3.92
N VAL A 348 -4.73 -15.20 2.71
CA VAL A 348 -3.44 -14.54 2.46
C VAL A 348 -3.69 -13.27 1.64
N ILE A 349 -3.27 -12.12 2.16
CA ILE A 349 -3.19 -10.87 1.38
C ILE A 349 -1.85 -10.84 0.65
N PHE A 350 -1.84 -10.44 -0.62
CA PHE A 350 -0.63 -10.28 -1.41
C PHE A 350 -0.66 -9.00 -2.24
N THR A 351 0.52 -8.44 -2.50
CA THR A 351 0.69 -7.41 -3.53
C THR A 351 2.06 -7.52 -4.19
N ASN A 352 2.11 -7.22 -5.49
CA ASN A 352 3.34 -6.99 -6.24
C ASN A 352 3.72 -5.50 -6.33
N ALA A 353 3.03 -4.62 -5.59
CA ALA A 353 3.14 -3.18 -5.75
C ALA A 353 3.69 -2.44 -4.52
N CYS A 354 4.13 -3.15 -3.48
CA CYS A 354 4.73 -2.58 -2.27
C CYS A 354 6.14 -2.00 -2.55
N THR A 355 6.19 -0.88 -3.26
CA THR A 355 7.41 -0.30 -3.82
C THR A 355 7.56 1.17 -3.45
N VAL A 356 8.81 1.64 -3.38
CA VAL A 356 9.10 3.07 -3.12
C VAL A 356 8.41 3.99 -4.13
N PRO A 357 8.40 3.71 -5.45
CA PRO A 357 7.70 4.57 -6.40
C PRO A 357 6.19 4.68 -6.17
N LYS A 358 5.51 3.64 -5.63
CA LYS A 358 4.06 3.72 -5.36
C LYS A 358 3.74 4.85 -4.36
N LEU A 359 4.62 5.09 -3.38
CA LEU A 359 4.51 6.20 -2.44
C LEU A 359 4.45 7.57 -3.13
N SER A 360 5.15 7.72 -4.26
CA SER A 360 5.08 8.92 -5.10
C SER A 360 3.89 8.87 -6.05
N ARG A 361 3.63 7.73 -6.69
CA ARG A 361 2.62 7.64 -7.75
C ARG A 361 1.22 7.99 -7.27
N VAL A 362 0.80 7.45 -6.12
CA VAL A 362 -0.54 7.70 -5.57
C VAL A 362 -0.81 9.22 -5.43
N PRO A 363 -0.03 10.00 -4.66
CA PRO A 363 -0.25 11.44 -4.57
C PRO A 363 -0.03 12.21 -5.89
N ILE A 364 0.93 11.79 -6.74
CA ILE A 364 1.16 12.44 -8.06
C ILE A 364 -0.06 12.29 -8.97
N SER A 365 -0.60 11.08 -9.09
CA SER A 365 -1.81 10.82 -9.88
C SER A 365 -3.02 11.58 -9.35
N GLY A 366 -2.98 11.93 -8.07
CA GLY A 366 -3.91 12.82 -7.40
C GLY A 366 -3.68 14.33 -7.59
N GLY A 367 -2.67 14.73 -8.35
CA GLY A 367 -2.36 16.14 -8.62
C GLY A 367 -1.32 16.76 -7.66
N ALA A 368 -0.57 15.96 -6.90
CA ALA A 368 0.59 16.49 -6.18
C ALA A 368 1.61 17.07 -7.16
N HIS A 369 2.09 18.28 -6.87
CA HIS A 369 2.96 19.03 -7.78
C HIS A 369 4.34 18.37 -7.93
N LEU A 370 4.73 18.11 -9.17
CA LEU A 370 6.04 17.59 -9.54
C LEU A 370 7.01 18.71 -9.91
N ASP A 371 8.10 18.86 -9.16
CA ASP A 371 9.14 19.87 -9.41
C ASP A 371 10.20 19.35 -10.38
N GLY A 372 10.00 19.52 -11.69
CA GLY A 372 11.04 19.25 -12.70
C GLY A 372 11.29 17.77 -13.00
N TYR A 373 10.38 16.89 -12.58
CA TYR A 373 10.42 15.45 -12.84
C TYR A 373 9.13 14.97 -13.53
N ARG A 374 9.23 13.81 -14.18
CA ARG A 374 8.10 13.06 -14.75
C ARG A 374 8.16 11.62 -14.27
N TYR A 375 7.00 11.08 -13.88
CA TYR A 375 6.83 9.68 -13.51
C TYR A 375 6.08 8.96 -14.62
N LEU A 376 6.70 7.93 -15.19
CA LEU A 376 6.08 7.06 -16.19
C LEU A 376 5.89 5.68 -15.58
N ARG A 377 4.68 5.13 -15.69
CA ARG A 377 4.41 3.73 -15.33
C ARG A 377 4.26 2.92 -16.60
N PHE A 378 4.93 1.78 -16.66
CA PHE A 378 4.83 0.86 -17.78
C PHE A 378 4.80 -0.58 -17.31
N GLY A 379 4.25 -1.46 -18.12
CA GLY A 379 4.09 -2.86 -17.78
C GLY A 379 2.97 -3.50 -18.59
N GLU A 380 2.26 -4.41 -17.95
CA GLU A 380 1.16 -5.15 -18.58
C GLU A 380 -0.07 -5.14 -17.68
N PHE A 381 -1.23 -4.83 -18.24
CA PHE A 381 -2.53 -5.12 -17.65
C PHE A 381 -2.84 -6.61 -17.78
N PHE A 382 -3.61 -7.14 -16.84
CA PHE A 382 -4.16 -8.48 -16.91
C PHE A 382 -5.22 -8.54 -18.02
N ASP A 383 -5.00 -9.41 -19.01
CA ASP A 383 -5.96 -9.64 -20.09
C ASP A 383 -6.95 -10.72 -19.66
N ARG A 384 -8.21 -10.32 -19.48
CA ARG A 384 -9.31 -11.23 -19.10
C ARG A 384 -9.99 -11.90 -20.29
N SER A 385 -9.54 -11.64 -21.51
CA SER A 385 -10.11 -12.25 -22.71
C SER A 385 -9.92 -13.77 -22.67
N PRO A 386 -10.94 -14.58 -23.00
CA PRO A 386 -10.81 -16.03 -23.01
C PRO A 386 -9.63 -16.50 -23.88
N GLY A 387 -8.73 -17.28 -23.29
CA GLY A 387 -7.53 -17.79 -23.98
C GLY A 387 -6.35 -16.82 -24.04
N ALA A 388 -6.44 -15.64 -23.41
CA ALA A 388 -5.32 -14.73 -23.29
C ALA A 388 -4.16 -15.40 -22.54
N SER A 389 -2.96 -15.30 -23.12
CA SER A 389 -1.73 -15.86 -22.55
C SER A 389 -0.65 -14.80 -22.31
N ARG A 390 -0.97 -13.52 -22.55
CA ARG A 390 -0.10 -12.36 -22.38
C ARG A 390 -0.93 -11.20 -21.85
N GLY A 391 -0.32 -10.34 -21.05
CA GLY A 391 -0.97 -9.11 -20.63
C GLY A 391 -0.98 -8.05 -21.74
N ILE A 392 -1.78 -7.02 -21.56
CA ILE A 392 -1.91 -5.89 -22.48
C ILE A 392 -0.84 -4.85 -22.10
N PRO A 393 0.15 -4.57 -22.95
CA PRO A 393 1.24 -3.68 -22.60
C PRO A 393 0.77 -2.22 -22.51
N PHE A 394 1.32 -1.45 -21.57
CA PHE A 394 1.00 -0.03 -21.40
C PHE A 394 2.22 0.81 -21.00
N LEU A 395 2.15 2.11 -21.30
CA LEU A 395 3.03 3.18 -20.83
C LEU A 395 2.18 4.44 -20.62
N LEU A 396 2.13 4.94 -19.38
CA LEU A 396 1.32 6.10 -19.02
C LEU A 396 2.11 7.08 -18.15
N ASP A 397 1.88 8.38 -18.35
CA ASP A 397 2.34 9.42 -17.43
C ASP A 397 1.45 9.42 -16.19
N VAL A 398 2.05 9.26 -15.02
CA VAL A 398 1.34 9.13 -13.75
C VAL A 398 0.52 10.39 -13.42
N ALA A 399 0.93 11.57 -13.91
CA ALA A 399 0.20 12.82 -13.71
C ALA A 399 -0.90 13.07 -14.78
N SER A 400 -1.08 12.15 -15.74
CA SER A 400 -2.09 12.31 -16.80
C SER A 400 -3.50 11.94 -16.34
N SER A 401 -4.50 12.56 -16.96
CA SER A 401 -5.91 12.19 -16.77
C SER A 401 -6.18 10.73 -17.12
N ASP A 402 -5.54 10.23 -18.18
CA ASP A 402 -5.73 8.87 -18.67
C ASP A 402 -5.28 7.83 -17.64
N TYR A 403 -4.25 8.16 -16.85
CA TYR A 403 -3.80 7.33 -15.74
C TYR A 403 -4.81 7.30 -14.58
N GLY A 404 -5.34 8.46 -14.18
CA GLY A 404 -6.36 8.53 -13.14
C GLY A 404 -7.67 7.83 -13.52
N GLN A 405 -8.02 7.84 -14.81
CA GLN A 405 -9.21 7.16 -15.35
C GLN A 405 -9.13 5.63 -15.31
N LEU A 406 -7.97 5.03 -15.01
CA LEU A 406 -7.89 3.59 -14.73
C LEU A 406 -8.69 3.20 -13.48
N TRP A 407 -8.94 4.15 -12.56
CA TRP A 407 -9.70 3.97 -11.33
C TRP A 407 -10.77 5.07 -11.20
N PRO A 408 -11.85 5.03 -11.99
CA PRO A 408 -12.85 6.11 -12.04
C PRO A 408 -13.54 6.40 -10.69
N GLN A 409 -13.57 5.42 -9.78
CA GLN A 409 -14.10 5.57 -8.42
C GLN A 409 -13.27 6.57 -7.58
N TYR A 410 -11.96 6.66 -7.86
CA TYR A 410 -11.01 7.51 -7.16
C TYR A 410 -10.57 8.73 -8.00
N GLY A 411 -10.40 8.55 -9.31
CA GLY A 411 -9.79 9.52 -10.21
C GLY A 411 -8.26 9.62 -10.11
N TYR A 412 -7.62 8.73 -9.34
CA TYR A 412 -6.18 8.61 -9.13
C TYR A 412 -5.83 7.16 -8.74
N GLU A 413 -4.55 6.79 -8.66
CA GLU A 413 -4.14 5.43 -8.25
C GLU A 413 -4.45 5.18 -6.75
N PRO A 414 -5.32 4.21 -6.41
CA PRO A 414 -5.56 3.85 -5.02
C PRO A 414 -4.43 2.99 -4.44
N TRP A 415 -4.25 3.04 -3.12
CA TRP A 415 -3.30 2.20 -2.38
C TRP A 415 -3.61 0.72 -2.54
N SER A 416 -4.90 0.39 -2.63
CA SER A 416 -5.46 -0.94 -2.87
C SER A 416 -5.28 -1.48 -4.30
N ALA A 417 -4.85 -0.64 -5.26
CA ALA A 417 -4.51 -1.12 -6.59
C ALA A 417 -3.42 -2.20 -6.49
N GLU A 418 -3.68 -3.36 -7.12
CA GLU A 418 -2.80 -4.55 -7.13
C GLU A 418 -2.70 -5.29 -5.81
N VAL A 419 -3.72 -5.17 -4.96
CA VAL A 419 -3.89 -6.01 -3.78
C VAL A 419 -4.80 -7.18 -4.11
N GLU A 420 -4.41 -8.36 -3.64
CA GLU A 420 -5.13 -9.61 -3.85
C GLU A 420 -5.33 -10.32 -2.51
N VAL A 421 -6.49 -10.97 -2.34
CA VAL A 421 -6.85 -11.76 -1.18
C VAL A 421 -7.14 -13.19 -1.64
N PHE A 422 -6.29 -14.12 -1.24
CA PHE A 422 -6.49 -15.55 -1.49
C PHE A 422 -7.18 -16.18 -0.28
N HIS A 423 -8.41 -16.64 -0.47
CA HIS A 423 -9.23 -17.21 0.61
C HIS A 423 -8.94 -18.69 0.79
N ASN A 424 -8.77 -19.12 2.05
CA ASN A 424 -8.63 -20.53 2.37
C ASN A 424 -10.02 -21.21 2.36
N PRO A 425 -10.33 -22.13 1.43
CA PRO A 425 -11.58 -22.89 1.43
C PRO A 425 -11.81 -23.72 2.71
N MET A 426 -10.74 -24.08 3.41
CA MET A 426 -10.80 -24.86 4.66
C MET A 426 -10.81 -24.01 5.92
N ALA A 427 -10.94 -22.68 5.80
CA ALA A 427 -10.90 -21.77 6.93
C ALA A 427 -11.98 -22.09 7.99
N LEU A 428 -11.58 -22.24 9.25
CA LEU A 428 -12.49 -22.35 10.40
C LEU A 428 -13.28 -21.05 10.60
N TYR A 429 -12.62 -19.91 10.36
CA TYR A 429 -13.19 -18.58 10.49
C TYR A 429 -12.94 -17.82 9.18
N PRO A 430 -13.77 -18.00 8.13
CA PRO A 430 -13.54 -17.41 6.82
C PRO A 430 -13.66 -15.88 6.85
N VAL A 431 -12.93 -15.21 5.96
CA VAL A 431 -13.01 -13.75 5.78
C VAL A 431 -14.08 -13.43 4.72
N PRO A 432 -15.09 -12.59 5.04
CA PRO A 432 -16.05 -12.11 4.04
C PRO A 432 -15.38 -11.15 3.04
N ASN A 433 -15.89 -11.07 1.81
CA ASN A 433 -15.38 -10.11 0.81
C ASN A 433 -15.57 -8.67 1.32
N GLU A 434 -16.68 -8.43 2.01
CA GLU A 434 -17.11 -7.15 2.56
C GLU A 434 -16.15 -6.59 3.61
N LEU A 435 -15.22 -7.39 4.16
CA LEU A 435 -14.19 -6.89 5.06
C LEU A 435 -13.14 -6.05 4.32
N ILE A 436 -12.75 -6.43 3.10
CA ILE A 436 -11.74 -5.72 2.29
C ILE A 436 -12.23 -5.70 0.83
N PRO A 437 -13.29 -4.92 0.51
CA PRO A 437 -14.02 -5.09 -0.74
C PRO A 437 -13.28 -4.59 -1.99
N GLU A 438 -12.35 -3.64 -1.85
CA GLU A 438 -11.75 -2.92 -2.99
C GLU A 438 -10.43 -3.56 -3.47
N VAL A 439 -10.45 -4.88 -3.63
CA VAL A 439 -9.28 -5.69 -4.00
C VAL A 439 -9.68 -6.78 -5.00
N THR A 440 -8.74 -7.64 -5.38
CA THR A 440 -9.07 -8.86 -6.11
C THR A 440 -9.16 -10.05 -5.15
N HIS A 441 -10.29 -10.74 -5.12
CA HIS A 441 -10.50 -11.93 -4.31
C HIS A 441 -10.35 -13.21 -5.15
N TRP A 442 -9.66 -14.20 -4.59
CA TRP A 442 -9.53 -15.54 -5.16
C TRP A 442 -10.19 -16.55 -4.22
N ARG A 443 -11.06 -17.41 -4.75
CA ARG A 443 -11.79 -18.42 -3.98
C ARG A 443 -11.86 -19.72 -4.75
N GLU A 444 -11.79 -20.84 -4.04
CA GLU A 444 -12.15 -22.12 -4.64
C GLU A 444 -13.67 -22.34 -4.55
N VAL A 445 -14.31 -22.52 -5.71
CA VAL A 445 -15.74 -22.78 -5.86
C VAL A 445 -15.90 -24.01 -6.75
N ASN A 446 -16.49 -25.08 -6.23
CA ASN A 446 -16.72 -26.34 -6.96
C ASN A 446 -15.44 -26.91 -7.63
N GLY A 447 -14.30 -26.88 -6.93
CA GLY A 447 -13.01 -27.38 -7.44
C GLY A 447 -12.37 -26.48 -8.51
N ARG A 448 -12.83 -25.23 -8.64
CA ARG A 448 -12.24 -24.23 -9.54
C ARG A 448 -11.88 -22.98 -8.74
N VAL A 449 -10.70 -22.44 -9.00
CA VAL A 449 -10.33 -21.14 -8.42
C VAL A 449 -10.91 -20.02 -9.27
N GLU A 450 -11.86 -19.29 -8.70
CA GLU A 450 -12.49 -18.12 -9.28
C GLU A 450 -11.77 -16.85 -8.78
N CYS A 451 -11.75 -15.84 -9.63
CA CYS A 451 -11.12 -14.54 -9.38
C CYS A 451 -12.16 -13.44 -9.60
N GLU A 452 -12.40 -12.64 -8.57
CA GLU A 452 -13.33 -11.51 -8.57
C GLU A 452 -12.54 -10.22 -8.30
N SER A 453 -12.47 -9.33 -9.28
CA SER A 453 -11.76 -8.05 -9.15
C SER A 453 -12.73 -6.90 -8.95
N PHE A 454 -12.48 -6.06 -7.94
CA PHE A 454 -13.22 -4.81 -7.76
C PHE A 454 -12.97 -3.79 -8.88
N PHE A 455 -11.71 -3.67 -9.31
CA PHE A 455 -11.33 -2.75 -10.38
C PHE A 455 -11.42 -3.43 -11.75
N ASP A 456 -12.02 -2.73 -12.72
CA ASP A 456 -12.11 -3.18 -14.12
C ASP A 456 -10.71 -3.41 -14.71
N VAL A 457 -9.75 -2.55 -14.37
CA VAL A 457 -8.35 -2.68 -14.76
C VAL A 457 -7.56 -3.32 -13.64
N SER A 458 -6.85 -4.41 -13.94
CA SER A 458 -5.86 -5.00 -13.03
C SER A 458 -4.49 -4.97 -13.68
N ILE A 459 -3.50 -4.48 -12.93
CA ILE A 459 -2.12 -4.43 -13.40
C ILE A 459 -1.47 -5.76 -13.04
N LEU A 460 -1.09 -6.54 -14.05
CA LEU A 460 -0.46 -7.84 -13.86
C LEU A 460 0.97 -7.67 -13.32
N ARG A 461 1.71 -6.71 -13.88
CA ARG A 461 3.06 -6.34 -13.46
C ARG A 461 3.41 -4.96 -14.00
N SER A 462 4.16 -4.18 -13.25
CA SER A 462 4.57 -2.85 -13.71
C SER A 462 5.84 -2.35 -13.06
N ARG A 463 6.47 -1.37 -13.71
CA ARG A 463 7.62 -0.62 -13.22
C ARG A 463 7.33 0.86 -13.35
N THR A 464 8.10 1.64 -12.60
CA THR A 464 8.04 3.10 -12.67
C THR A 464 9.40 3.61 -13.12
N LEU A 465 9.40 4.46 -14.14
CA LEU A 465 10.55 5.19 -14.62
C LEU A 465 10.41 6.65 -14.18
N VAL A 466 11.46 7.18 -13.57
CA VAL A 466 11.52 8.58 -13.13
C VAL A 466 12.51 9.32 -14.02
N LEU A 467 12.04 10.38 -14.67
CA LEU A 467 12.84 11.19 -15.59
C LEU A 467 12.84 12.65 -15.16
N SER A 468 13.79 13.44 -15.63
CA SER A 468 13.61 14.89 -15.63
C SER A 468 12.44 15.25 -16.57
N ALA A 469 11.71 16.31 -16.24
CA ALA A 469 10.48 16.68 -16.96
C ALA A 469 10.69 16.90 -18.48
N ASN A 470 11.90 17.31 -18.87
CA ASN A 470 12.28 17.59 -20.26
C ASN A 470 13.03 16.44 -20.95
N ALA A 471 13.25 15.31 -20.27
CA ALA A 471 13.91 14.17 -20.88
C ALA A 471 13.04 13.56 -21.99
N LYS A 472 13.70 12.98 -23.00
CA LYS A 472 13.02 12.19 -24.02
C LYS A 472 12.38 10.96 -23.37
N VAL A 473 11.08 10.77 -23.62
CA VAL A 473 10.35 9.57 -23.18
C VAL A 473 10.76 8.40 -24.08
N PRO A 474 11.26 7.28 -23.51
CA PRO A 474 11.50 6.06 -24.26
C PRO A 474 10.19 5.46 -24.79
N SER A 475 10.26 4.73 -25.90
CA SER A 475 9.13 3.94 -26.39
C SER A 475 8.85 2.75 -25.48
N LEU A 476 7.61 2.25 -25.51
CA LEU A 476 7.22 1.07 -24.75
C LEU A 476 8.05 -0.16 -25.14
N ASP A 477 8.34 -0.34 -26.42
CA ASP A 477 9.18 -1.44 -26.92
C ASP A 477 10.61 -1.38 -26.36
N GLU A 478 11.22 -0.19 -26.33
CA GLU A 478 12.53 0.01 -25.71
C GLU A 478 12.51 -0.36 -24.22
N LEU A 479 11.43 -0.03 -23.51
CA LEU A 479 11.31 -0.30 -22.07
C LEU A 479 11.04 -1.78 -21.76
N LEU A 480 10.24 -2.47 -22.58
CA LEU A 480 9.91 -3.89 -22.38
C LEU A 480 11.06 -4.81 -22.81
N THR A 481 11.92 -4.38 -23.74
CA THR A 481 13.08 -5.16 -24.21
C THR A 481 14.36 -4.86 -23.45
N ALA A 482 14.44 -3.75 -22.72
CA ALA A 482 15.61 -3.42 -21.91
C ALA A 482 15.79 -4.38 -20.74
N ALA A 483 16.90 -5.12 -20.72
CA ALA A 483 17.34 -5.93 -19.58
C ALA A 483 17.49 -5.08 -18.30
N SER A 484 17.86 -3.81 -18.47
CA SER A 484 17.90 -2.77 -17.45
C SER A 484 17.43 -1.45 -18.08
N PRO A 485 16.21 -0.94 -17.77
CA PRO A 485 15.79 0.37 -18.25
C PRO A 485 16.74 1.46 -17.70
N PRO A 486 16.90 2.59 -18.43
CA PRO A 486 17.79 3.66 -18.02
C PRO A 486 17.41 4.19 -16.63
N GLU A 487 18.39 4.15 -15.72
CA GLU A 487 18.42 4.60 -14.30
C GLU A 487 17.08 4.74 -13.55
N LEU A 488 16.88 3.85 -12.55
CA LEU A 488 15.72 3.75 -11.64
C LEU A 488 15.74 4.73 -10.43
#